data_AF-A0A3S2WPR8-F1
#
_entry.id   AF-A0A3S2WPR8-F1
#
_cell.length_a   1.000
_cell.length_b   1.000
_cell.length_c   1.000
_cell.angle_alpha   90.00
_cell.angle_beta   90.00
_cell.angle_gamma   90.00
#
_symmetry.space_group_name_H-M   'P 1'
#
loop_
_entity.id
_entity.type
_entity.pdbx_description
1 polymer ?
#
loop_
_entity_poly.entity_id
_entity_poly.type
_entity_poly.pdbx_seq_one_letter_code
_entity_poly.pdbx_strand_id
1 'polypeptide(L)'
;MKTFSRAAGVALLAILALQGCAINPSVSAGSSIEEFARGLNGKRYMLDVSGGSSWVPSMSGAPVAPNDFPKGFVVALAPAEEHCRRGGGTPSFAAIDAPFPRGRLPVHLLCAREAKTLWLFELQYVDAEFSSNRTHWIATVLTRTLPTEQADVRLRELDARAEAADKAAAAQRARQATLEQERQQRARAQEAEAQRLAAEWPARVAAFQANLKAGDRFQWASAPGGGGPYVGMVVRIEGVMAFVQFDNLTISGQSTRYLPKGELEPFDGPTPAWRRSID
;
A
#
# COMPACT_ATOMS: atom_id res chain seq x y z
N MET A 1 -37.43 -54.19 23.32
CA MET A 1 -37.14 -52.75 23.16
C MET A 1 -36.04 -52.37 24.15
N LYS A 2 -34.80 -52.18 23.68
CA LYS A 2 -33.68 -51.75 24.53
C LYS A 2 -33.58 -50.23 24.42
N THR A 3 -33.80 -49.55 25.54
CA THR A 3 -33.67 -48.11 25.70
C THR A 3 -32.21 -47.70 25.48
N PHE A 4 -31.93 -47.07 24.34
CA PHE A 4 -30.69 -46.34 24.13
C PHE A 4 -30.65 -45.18 25.12
N SER A 5 -29.71 -45.24 26.07
CA SER A 5 -29.48 -44.17 27.04
C SER A 5 -29.12 -42.89 26.30
N ARG A 6 -29.89 -41.81 26.54
CA ARG A 6 -29.63 -40.46 26.02
C ARG A 6 -28.20 -39.98 26.30
N ALA A 7 -27.55 -40.49 27.35
CA ALA A 7 -26.17 -40.15 27.69
C ALA A 7 -25.15 -40.66 26.65
N ALA A 8 -25.41 -41.83 26.04
CA ALA A 8 -24.54 -42.38 25.00
C ALA A 8 -24.65 -41.61 23.67
N GLY A 9 -25.85 -41.10 23.35
CA GLY A 9 -26.08 -40.27 22.17
C GLY A 9 -25.42 -38.89 22.26
N VAL A 10 -25.45 -38.27 23.45
CA VAL A 10 -24.80 -36.97 23.69
C VAL A 10 -23.27 -37.12 23.74
N ALA A 11 -22.75 -38.21 24.29
CA ALA A 11 -21.31 -38.50 24.27
C ALA A 11 -20.78 -38.74 22.84
N LEU A 12 -21.54 -39.42 21.97
CA LEU A 12 -21.15 -39.64 20.57
C LEU A 12 -21.18 -38.34 19.74
N LEU A 13 -22.17 -37.47 19.99
CA LEU A 13 -22.26 -36.13 19.37
C LEU A 13 -21.17 -35.18 19.85
N ALA A 14 -20.78 -35.25 21.13
CA ALA A 14 -19.65 -34.49 21.67
C ALA A 14 -18.32 -34.99 21.11
N ILE A 15 -18.12 -36.30 20.96
CA ILE A 15 -16.90 -36.87 20.35
C ILE A 15 -16.82 -36.53 18.86
N LEU A 16 -17.94 -36.50 18.12
CA LEU A 16 -17.97 -36.04 16.72
C LEU A 16 -17.74 -34.53 16.60
N ALA A 17 -18.17 -33.72 17.57
CA ALA A 17 -17.88 -32.28 17.62
C ALA A 17 -16.43 -31.97 18.04
N LEU A 18 -15.76 -32.87 18.78
CA LEU A 18 -14.37 -32.73 19.24
C LEU A 18 -13.32 -33.23 18.23
N GLN A 19 -13.71 -33.82 17.09
CA GLN A 19 -12.74 -34.19 16.04
C GLN A 19 -12.32 -33.02 15.11
N GLY A 20 -12.80 -31.79 15.36
CA GLY A 20 -12.63 -30.66 14.43
C GLY A 20 -11.68 -29.53 14.85
N CYS A 21 -11.05 -29.57 16.03
CA CYS A 21 -10.20 -28.46 16.51
C CYS A 21 -8.90 -28.97 17.14
N ALA A 22 -8.15 -29.80 16.43
CA ALA A 22 -6.75 -30.02 16.79
C ALA A 22 -5.95 -28.78 16.33
N ILE A 23 -5.22 -28.18 17.26
CA ILE A 23 -4.13 -27.24 16.96
C ILE A 23 -3.00 -28.10 16.40
N ASN A 24 -2.53 -27.82 15.18
CA ASN A 24 -1.46 -28.58 14.51
C ASN A 24 -1.72 -30.10 14.43
N PRO A 25 -2.84 -30.58 13.84
CA PRO A 25 -3.07 -32.02 13.75
C PRO A 25 -1.96 -32.66 12.92
N SER A 26 -1.30 -33.65 13.49
CA SER A 26 -0.54 -34.62 12.71
C SER A 26 -1.52 -35.31 11.76
N VAL A 27 -1.53 -34.89 10.51
CA VAL A 27 -2.37 -35.52 9.50
C VAL A 27 -1.78 -36.89 9.23
N SER A 28 -2.63 -37.92 9.26
CA SER A 28 -2.19 -39.28 8.97
C SER A 28 -1.42 -39.29 7.65
N ALA A 29 -0.18 -39.78 7.69
CA ALA A 29 0.68 -39.82 6.52
C ALA A 29 0.08 -40.65 5.37
N GLY A 30 -0.80 -41.62 5.68
CA GLY A 30 -1.27 -42.59 4.70
C GLY A 30 -0.15 -43.46 4.13
N SER A 31 -0.51 -44.41 3.28
CA SER A 31 0.46 -45.27 2.58
C SER A 31 1.04 -44.62 1.32
N SER A 32 0.39 -43.59 0.79
CA SER A 32 0.84 -42.82 -0.38
C SER A 32 0.57 -41.32 -0.25
N ILE A 33 1.16 -40.52 -1.15
CA ILE A 33 0.94 -39.08 -1.21
C ILE A 33 -0.50 -38.71 -1.60
N GLU A 34 -1.18 -39.54 -2.39
CA GLU A 34 -2.59 -39.35 -2.75
C GLU A 34 -3.54 -39.61 -1.57
N GLU A 35 -3.21 -40.58 -0.72
CA GLU A 35 -3.96 -40.83 0.51
C GLU A 35 -3.79 -39.69 1.51
N PHE A 36 -2.56 -39.20 1.65
CA PHE A 36 -2.27 -38.00 2.43
C PHE A 36 -3.06 -36.78 1.93
N ALA A 37 -3.03 -36.54 0.61
CA ALA A 37 -3.78 -35.46 -0.04
C ALA A 37 -5.28 -35.57 0.25
N ARG A 38 -5.87 -36.75 0.04
CA ARG A 38 -7.29 -36.99 0.35
C ARG A 38 -7.59 -36.80 1.83
N GLY A 39 -6.63 -37.15 2.70
CA GLY A 39 -6.69 -36.94 4.13
C GLY A 39 -6.67 -35.47 4.56
N LEU A 40 -6.09 -34.58 3.75
CA LEU A 40 -6.08 -33.12 3.95
C LEU A 40 -7.26 -32.41 3.29
N ASN A 41 -7.69 -32.89 2.12
CA ASN A 41 -8.61 -32.17 1.26
C ASN A 41 -9.97 -31.89 1.92
N GLY A 42 -10.40 -30.62 1.88
CA GLY A 42 -11.68 -30.17 2.39
C GLY A 42 -11.77 -30.10 3.91
N LYS A 43 -10.67 -30.32 4.63
CA LYS A 43 -10.67 -30.24 6.10
C LYS A 43 -10.24 -28.87 6.58
N ARG A 44 -10.82 -28.45 7.70
CA ARG A 44 -10.50 -27.20 8.39
C ARG A 44 -9.39 -27.44 9.40
N TYR A 45 -8.34 -26.63 9.29
CA TYR A 45 -7.14 -26.72 10.12
C TYR A 45 -6.95 -25.45 10.92
N MET A 46 -6.57 -25.60 12.18
CA MET A 46 -6.09 -24.50 13.02
C MET A 46 -4.56 -24.59 13.10
N LEU A 47 -3.90 -23.70 12.37
CA LEU A 47 -2.46 -23.68 12.20
C LEU A 47 -1.86 -22.62 13.11
N ASP A 48 -0.87 -23.04 13.89
CA ASP A 48 -0.08 -22.12 14.71
C ASP A 48 0.76 -21.21 13.80
N VAL A 49 0.53 -19.89 13.93
CA VAL A 49 1.26 -18.87 13.18
C VAL A 49 2.32 -18.16 14.03
N SER A 50 2.65 -18.72 15.19
CA SER A 50 3.74 -18.26 16.05
C SER A 50 5.10 -18.71 15.50
N GLY A 51 5.98 -17.74 15.21
CA GLY A 51 7.27 -17.98 14.57
C GLY A 51 7.17 -18.16 13.05
N GLY A 52 8.15 -17.60 12.32
CA GLY A 52 8.08 -17.35 10.87
C GLY A 52 7.75 -15.88 10.62
N SER A 53 8.74 -15.01 10.77
CA SER A 53 8.58 -13.55 10.69
C SER A 53 9.64 -12.89 9.82
N SER A 54 10.24 -13.61 8.88
CA SER A 54 11.03 -12.99 7.84
C SER A 54 10.06 -12.29 6.89
N TRP A 55 9.93 -10.98 7.09
CA TRP A 55 9.30 -10.09 6.12
C TRP A 55 10.18 -10.12 4.87
N VAL A 56 9.87 -11.03 3.94
CA VAL A 56 10.49 -11.02 2.61
C VAL A 56 9.56 -10.18 1.75
N PRO A 57 9.88 -8.90 1.48
CA PRO A 57 9.08 -8.10 0.59
C PRO A 57 8.97 -8.82 -0.75
N SER A 58 7.77 -8.79 -1.34
CA SER A 58 7.48 -9.47 -2.61
C SER A 58 8.44 -9.12 -3.75
N MET A 59 9.19 -8.03 -3.61
CA MET A 59 10.17 -7.52 -4.57
C MET A 59 11.59 -8.11 -4.48
N SER A 60 11.92 -8.98 -3.52
CA SER A 60 13.32 -9.38 -3.29
C SER A 60 13.82 -10.56 -4.16
N GLY A 61 12.94 -11.33 -4.79
CA GLY A 61 13.31 -12.48 -5.63
C GLY A 61 14.10 -13.59 -4.93
N ALA A 62 14.26 -13.54 -3.61
CA ALA A 62 15.08 -14.50 -2.86
C ALA A 62 14.34 -15.85 -2.70
N PRO A 63 15.03 -17.01 -2.88
CA PRO A 63 14.45 -18.32 -2.60
C PRO A 63 14.08 -18.43 -1.12
N VAL A 64 12.87 -18.93 -0.85
CA VAL A 64 12.29 -19.05 0.49
C VAL A 64 12.89 -20.27 1.18
N ALA A 65 13.47 -20.09 2.37
CA ALA A 65 13.95 -21.20 3.19
C ALA A 65 12.78 -21.82 3.98
N PRO A 66 12.81 -23.12 4.33
CA PRO A 66 11.77 -23.76 5.13
C PRO A 66 11.47 -23.05 6.48
N ASN A 67 12.41 -22.23 6.98
CA ASN A 67 12.28 -21.43 8.21
C ASN A 67 11.42 -20.16 8.06
N ASP A 68 10.97 -19.83 6.84
CA ASP A 68 10.15 -18.65 6.56
C ASP A 68 8.63 -18.93 6.66
N PHE A 69 8.25 -20.21 6.81
CA PHE A 69 6.84 -20.60 6.97
C PHE A 69 6.41 -20.62 8.43
N PRO A 70 5.13 -20.32 8.73
CA PRO A 70 4.63 -20.47 10.08
C PRO A 70 4.72 -21.93 10.52
N LYS A 71 5.13 -22.15 11.78
CA LYS A 71 5.47 -23.48 12.32
C LYS A 71 4.39 -24.55 12.07
N GLY A 72 3.11 -24.17 12.17
CA GLY A 72 2.00 -25.09 11.94
C GLY A 72 2.00 -25.72 10.54
N PHE A 73 2.47 -25.00 9.52
CA PHE A 73 2.54 -25.52 8.14
C PHE A 73 3.69 -26.50 7.93
N VAL A 74 4.85 -26.22 8.53
CA VAL A 74 6.01 -27.13 8.48
C VAL A 74 5.62 -28.48 9.08
N VAL A 75 4.93 -28.47 10.23
CA VAL A 75 4.46 -29.69 10.89
C VAL A 75 3.39 -30.41 10.05
N ALA A 76 2.42 -29.67 9.50
CA ALA A 76 1.33 -30.27 8.73
C ALA A 76 1.80 -30.92 7.42
N LEU A 77 2.86 -30.38 6.79
CA LEU A 77 3.36 -30.85 5.49
C LEU A 77 4.54 -31.83 5.58
N ALA A 78 5.12 -32.03 6.77
CA ALA A 78 6.20 -32.98 7.00
C ALA A 78 5.92 -34.41 6.43
N PRO A 79 4.69 -34.97 6.53
CA PRO A 79 4.42 -36.28 5.92
C PRO A 79 4.57 -36.31 4.39
N ALA A 80 4.25 -35.22 3.69
CA ALA A 80 4.42 -35.14 2.24
C ALA A 80 5.90 -35.06 1.84
N GLU A 81 6.70 -34.30 2.60
CA GLU A 81 8.15 -34.28 2.41
C GLU A 81 8.75 -35.67 2.61
N GLU A 82 8.31 -36.38 3.65
CA GLU A 82 8.81 -37.72 3.97
C GLU A 82 8.43 -38.74 2.89
N HIS A 83 7.24 -38.64 2.29
CA HIS A 83 6.88 -39.44 1.12
C HIS A 83 7.79 -39.15 -0.08
N CYS A 84 8.16 -37.89 -0.30
CA CYS A 84 9.10 -37.53 -1.35
C CYS A 84 10.49 -38.16 -1.11
N ARG A 85 11.02 -38.04 0.11
CA ARG A 85 12.32 -38.60 0.50
C ARG A 85 12.35 -40.12 0.41
N ARG A 86 11.31 -40.82 0.88
CA ARG A 86 11.18 -42.29 0.75
C ARG A 86 11.12 -42.74 -0.70
N GLY A 87 10.58 -41.93 -1.59
CA GLY A 87 10.61 -42.15 -3.05
C GLY A 87 11.96 -41.85 -3.72
N GLY A 88 12.98 -41.44 -2.96
CA GLY A 88 14.28 -41.03 -3.46
C GLY A 88 14.28 -39.64 -4.13
N GLY A 89 13.28 -38.82 -3.86
CA GLY A 89 13.18 -37.44 -4.33
C GLY A 89 13.59 -36.41 -3.27
N THR A 90 13.80 -35.18 -3.74
CA THR A 90 14.07 -34.00 -2.93
C THR A 90 12.83 -33.09 -2.94
N PRO A 91 12.22 -32.80 -1.78
CA PRO A 91 11.10 -31.88 -1.69
C PRO A 91 11.57 -30.42 -1.83
N SER A 92 10.83 -29.61 -2.57
CA SER A 92 11.02 -28.16 -2.62
C SER A 92 9.66 -27.44 -2.58
N PHE A 93 9.57 -26.40 -1.75
CA PHE A 93 8.37 -25.57 -1.68
C PHE A 93 8.50 -24.40 -2.65
N ALA A 94 7.50 -24.24 -3.52
CA ALA A 94 7.32 -23.00 -4.24
C ALA A 94 6.23 -22.19 -3.51
N ALA A 95 6.66 -21.13 -2.84
CA ALA A 95 5.74 -20.13 -2.31
C ALA A 95 5.22 -19.28 -3.46
N ILE A 96 3.91 -19.19 -3.60
CA ILE A 96 3.29 -18.09 -4.35
C ILE A 96 2.76 -17.11 -3.31
N ASP A 97 2.85 -15.83 -3.64
CA ASP A 97 2.24 -14.72 -2.90
C ASP A 97 0.73 -14.91 -2.76
N ALA A 98 0.30 -15.81 -1.87
CA ALA A 98 -1.02 -15.75 -1.29
C ALA A 98 -0.99 -14.58 -0.29
N PRO A 99 -1.89 -13.59 -0.38
CA PRO A 99 -1.94 -12.48 0.56
C PRO A 99 -2.38 -13.00 1.94
N PHE A 100 -1.44 -13.53 2.70
CA PHE A 100 -1.58 -13.80 4.11
C PHE A 100 -1.06 -12.57 4.85
N PRO A 101 -1.81 -11.98 5.79
CA PRO A 101 -1.47 -10.68 6.37
C PRO A 101 -0.18 -10.66 7.20
N ARG A 102 0.54 -11.79 7.31
CA ARG A 102 1.81 -11.92 8.02
C ARG A 102 2.92 -12.71 7.27
N GLY A 103 2.79 -12.98 5.97
CA GLY A 103 3.85 -13.70 5.23
C GLY A 103 3.37 -14.42 3.97
N ARG A 104 4.20 -15.33 3.47
CA ARG A 104 3.91 -16.20 2.33
C ARG A 104 3.47 -17.59 2.82
N LEU A 105 2.49 -18.19 2.15
CA LEU A 105 2.05 -19.55 2.46
C LEU A 105 2.56 -20.53 1.41
N PRO A 106 2.90 -21.77 1.80
CA PRO A 106 3.24 -22.81 0.83
C PRO A 106 1.97 -23.19 0.07
N VAL A 107 1.99 -23.01 -1.25
CA VAL A 107 0.88 -23.40 -2.14
C VAL A 107 1.26 -24.56 -3.07
N HIS A 108 2.56 -24.85 -3.18
CA HIS A 108 3.09 -25.92 -4.01
C HIS A 108 4.23 -26.60 -3.27
N LEU A 109 4.18 -27.93 -3.22
CA LEU A 109 5.30 -28.78 -2.84
C LEU A 109 5.66 -29.65 -4.04
N LEU A 110 6.82 -29.38 -4.62
CA LEU A 110 7.39 -30.15 -5.72
C LEU A 110 8.23 -31.28 -5.14
N CYS A 111 8.03 -32.50 -5.64
CA CYS A 111 8.97 -33.58 -5.43
C CYS A 111 9.70 -33.88 -6.73
N ALA A 112 11.02 -33.69 -6.74
CA ALA A 112 11.86 -33.92 -7.89
C ALA A 112 13.04 -34.83 -7.53
N ARG A 113 13.46 -35.67 -8.46
CA ARG A 113 14.71 -36.42 -8.35
C ARG A 113 15.63 -35.93 -9.46
N GLU A 114 16.72 -35.29 -9.06
CA GLU A 114 17.61 -34.57 -9.98
C GLU A 114 16.80 -33.55 -10.81
N ALA A 115 16.76 -33.70 -12.14
CA ALA A 115 16.00 -32.84 -13.05
C ALA A 115 14.62 -33.39 -13.43
N LYS A 116 14.16 -34.50 -12.83
CA LYS A 116 12.88 -35.13 -13.17
C LYS A 116 11.84 -34.91 -12.08
N THR A 117 10.71 -34.32 -12.46
CA THR A 117 9.53 -34.19 -11.60
C THR A 117 8.93 -35.56 -11.30
N LEU A 118 8.70 -35.87 -10.02
CA LEU A 118 7.97 -37.07 -9.61
C LEU A 118 6.48 -36.76 -9.45
N TRP A 119 6.18 -35.68 -8.73
CA TRP A 119 4.82 -35.20 -8.54
C TRP A 119 4.85 -33.76 -8.03
N LEU A 120 3.71 -33.08 -8.17
CA LEU A 120 3.47 -31.75 -7.62
C LEU A 120 2.26 -31.82 -6.71
N PHE A 121 2.39 -31.31 -5.49
CA PHE A 121 1.32 -31.25 -4.51
C PHE A 121 0.87 -29.80 -4.34
N GLU A 122 -0.33 -29.49 -4.83
CA GLU A 122 -0.93 -28.16 -4.76
C GLU A 122 -1.80 -28.04 -3.50
N LEU A 123 -1.67 -26.89 -2.84
CA LEU A 123 -2.41 -26.49 -1.65
C LEU A 123 -3.15 -25.18 -1.96
N GLN A 124 -4.45 -25.18 -1.72
CA GLN A 124 -5.27 -23.98 -1.77
C GLN A 124 -5.97 -23.80 -0.42
N TYR A 125 -6.01 -22.56 0.05
CA TYR A 125 -6.61 -22.20 1.32
C TYR A 125 -7.87 -21.38 1.07
N VAL A 126 -8.99 -21.81 1.63
CA VAL A 126 -10.29 -21.14 1.54
C VAL A 126 -10.92 -20.99 2.92
N ASP A 127 -11.93 -20.13 3.04
CA ASP A 127 -12.62 -19.84 4.32
C ASP A 127 -11.66 -19.46 5.45
N ALA A 128 -10.67 -18.64 5.10
CA ALA A 128 -9.55 -18.30 5.95
C ALA A 128 -9.90 -17.18 6.95
N GLU A 129 -9.65 -17.43 8.23
CA GLU A 129 -9.85 -16.45 9.31
C GLU A 129 -8.75 -16.57 10.38
N PHE A 130 -8.59 -15.51 11.18
CA PHE A 130 -7.72 -15.56 12.36
C PHE A 130 -8.54 -15.84 13.61
N SER A 131 -7.95 -16.59 14.54
CA SER A 131 -8.50 -16.69 15.90
C SER A 131 -8.58 -15.31 16.56
N SER A 132 -9.46 -15.17 17.56
CA SER A 132 -9.69 -13.92 18.29
C SER A 132 -8.41 -13.31 18.90
N ASN A 133 -7.49 -14.16 19.36
CA ASN A 133 -6.18 -13.78 19.88
C ASN A 133 -5.09 -13.65 18.80
N ARG A 134 -5.41 -13.86 17.51
CA ARG A 134 -4.51 -13.77 16.34
C ARG A 134 -3.23 -14.61 16.42
N THR A 135 -3.23 -15.68 17.22
CA THR A 135 -2.11 -16.63 17.31
C THR A 135 -2.29 -17.85 16.41
N HIS A 136 -3.51 -18.09 15.94
CA HIS A 136 -3.81 -19.18 15.03
C HIS A 136 -4.49 -18.66 13.78
N TRP A 137 -4.19 -19.31 12.68
CA TRP A 137 -4.91 -19.14 11.44
C TRP A 137 -5.73 -20.38 11.15
N ILE A 138 -7.00 -20.16 10.84
CA ILE A 138 -7.97 -21.21 10.62
C ILE A 138 -8.36 -21.15 9.15
N ALA A 139 -8.13 -22.23 8.41
CA ALA A 139 -8.49 -22.29 7.00
C ALA A 139 -8.92 -23.70 6.61
N THR A 140 -9.81 -23.79 5.63
CA THR A 140 -10.10 -25.02 4.92
C THR A 140 -9.02 -25.25 3.87
N VAL A 141 -8.37 -26.41 3.92
CA VAL A 141 -7.29 -26.78 2.99
C VAL A 141 -7.87 -27.64 1.88
N LEU A 142 -7.74 -27.17 0.65
CA LEU A 142 -8.01 -27.94 -0.55
C LEU A 142 -6.68 -28.41 -1.13
N THR A 143 -6.63 -29.65 -1.59
CA THR A 143 -5.39 -30.25 -2.06
C THR A 143 -5.57 -30.92 -3.41
N ARG A 144 -4.54 -30.86 -4.24
CA ARG A 144 -4.49 -31.62 -5.49
C ARG A 144 -3.09 -32.19 -5.69
N THR A 145 -2.99 -33.49 -5.88
CA THR A 145 -1.73 -34.13 -6.29
C THR A 145 -1.75 -34.30 -7.79
N LEU A 146 -0.70 -33.84 -8.46
CA LEU A 146 -0.48 -33.96 -9.88
C LEU A 146 0.65 -34.96 -10.15
N PRO A 147 0.43 -35.98 -10.99
CA PRO A 147 1.49 -36.87 -11.44
C PRO A 147 2.45 -36.15 -12.39
N THR A 148 3.63 -36.73 -12.64
CA THR A 148 4.74 -36.14 -13.43
C THR A 148 4.31 -35.32 -14.65
N GLU A 149 3.57 -35.89 -15.59
CA GLU A 149 3.24 -35.19 -16.85
C GLU A 149 2.37 -33.95 -16.63
N GLN A 150 1.40 -34.03 -15.71
CA GLN A 150 0.54 -32.89 -15.36
C GLN A 150 1.30 -31.86 -14.53
N ALA A 151 2.22 -32.32 -13.68
CA ALA A 151 3.09 -31.47 -12.88
C ALA A 151 4.02 -30.64 -13.78
N ASP A 152 4.63 -31.23 -14.80
CA ASP A 152 5.54 -30.52 -15.72
C ASP A 152 4.80 -29.43 -16.53
N VAL A 153 3.59 -29.74 -17.03
CA VAL A 153 2.74 -28.74 -17.70
C VAL A 153 2.41 -27.60 -16.73
N ARG A 154 2.03 -27.96 -15.50
CA ARG A 154 1.66 -26.98 -14.48
C ARG A 154 2.81 -26.07 -14.09
N LEU A 155 4.02 -26.61 -13.91
CA LEU A 155 5.22 -25.83 -13.59
C LEU A 155 5.53 -24.80 -14.70
N ARG A 156 5.44 -25.19 -15.97
CA ARG A 156 5.63 -24.26 -17.10
C ARG A 156 4.60 -23.11 -17.11
N GLU A 157 3.34 -23.40 -16.76
CA GLU A 157 2.32 -22.36 -16.62
C GLU A 157 2.65 -21.39 -15.48
N LEU A 158 3.15 -21.91 -14.36
CA LEU A 158 3.54 -21.09 -13.20
C LEU A 158 4.73 -20.19 -13.54
N ASP A 159 5.75 -20.71 -14.22
CA ASP A 159 6.91 -19.94 -14.67
C ASP A 159 6.49 -18.83 -15.65
N ALA A 160 5.66 -19.15 -16.64
CA ALA A 160 5.16 -18.15 -17.59
C ALA A 160 4.35 -17.04 -16.92
N ARG A 161 3.56 -17.38 -15.89
CA ARG A 161 2.81 -16.39 -15.08
C ARG A 161 3.74 -15.52 -14.24
N ALA A 162 4.76 -16.10 -13.64
CA ALA A 162 5.76 -15.35 -12.87
C ALA A 162 6.51 -14.35 -13.77
N GLU A 163 6.99 -14.80 -14.93
CA GLU A 163 7.64 -13.91 -15.90
C GLU A 163 6.73 -12.77 -16.38
N ALA A 164 5.44 -13.06 -16.63
CA ALA A 164 4.47 -12.05 -17.03
C ALA A 164 4.23 -11.02 -15.91
N ALA A 165 4.13 -11.47 -14.65
CA ALA A 165 3.98 -10.60 -13.49
C ALA A 165 5.22 -9.71 -13.30
N ASP A 166 6.42 -10.25 -13.44
CA ASP A 166 7.67 -9.49 -13.33
C ASP A 166 7.79 -8.42 -14.42
N LYS A 167 7.45 -8.77 -15.66
CA LYS A 167 7.40 -7.80 -16.78
C LYS A 167 6.39 -6.69 -16.52
N ALA A 168 5.20 -7.03 -16.01
CA ALA A 168 4.17 -6.04 -15.66
C ALA A 168 4.62 -5.12 -14.51
N ALA A 169 5.23 -5.66 -13.46
CA ALA A 169 5.77 -4.91 -12.34
C ALA A 169 6.93 -3.99 -12.75
N ALA A 170 7.83 -4.46 -13.63
CA ALA A 170 8.90 -3.65 -14.19
C ALA A 170 8.33 -2.48 -15.04
N ALA A 171 7.35 -2.74 -15.90
CA ALA A 171 6.70 -1.70 -16.71
C ALA A 171 5.98 -0.67 -15.84
N GLN A 172 5.35 -1.08 -14.73
CA GLN A 172 4.73 -0.16 -13.79
C GLN A 172 5.75 0.72 -13.07
N ARG A 173 6.86 0.14 -12.61
CA ARG A 173 7.96 0.90 -11.99
C ARG A 173 8.54 1.94 -12.95
N ALA A 174 8.74 1.57 -14.22
CA ALA A 174 9.22 2.49 -15.25
C ALA A 174 8.27 3.68 -15.44
N ARG A 175 6.95 3.42 -15.55
CA ARG A 175 5.93 4.48 -15.67
C ARG A 175 5.92 5.42 -14.46
N GLN A 176 6.04 4.88 -13.25
CA GLN A 176 6.07 5.68 -12.03
C GLN A 176 7.32 6.57 -11.98
N ALA A 177 8.49 6.02 -12.32
CA ALA A 177 9.74 6.77 -12.37
C ALA A 177 9.67 7.94 -13.38
N THR A 178 9.08 7.73 -14.56
CA THR A 178 8.89 8.81 -15.55
C THR A 178 7.98 9.92 -15.01
N LEU A 179 6.85 9.57 -14.39
CA LEU A 179 5.94 10.56 -13.81
C LEU A 179 6.59 11.36 -12.66
N GLU A 180 7.42 10.72 -11.85
CA GLU A 180 8.17 11.39 -10.79
C GLU A 180 9.21 12.37 -11.36
N GLN A 181 9.94 11.97 -12.42
CA GLN A 181 10.88 12.85 -13.10
C GLN A 181 10.17 14.08 -13.70
N GLU A 182 9.03 13.90 -14.36
CA GLU A 182 8.25 15.02 -14.90
C GLU A 182 7.78 15.99 -13.80
N ARG A 183 7.33 15.46 -12.66
CA ARG A 183 6.94 16.29 -11.50
C ARG A 183 8.12 17.10 -10.98
N GLN A 184 9.28 16.46 -10.82
CA GLN A 184 10.49 17.14 -10.36
C GLN A 184 10.96 18.21 -11.35
N GLN A 185 10.90 17.95 -12.65
CA GLN A 185 11.23 18.93 -13.68
C GLN A 185 10.30 20.14 -13.65
N ARG A 186 8.98 19.91 -13.54
CA ARG A 186 7.99 21.00 -13.42
C ARG A 186 8.20 21.83 -12.15
N ALA A 187 8.47 21.19 -11.01
CA ALA A 187 8.77 21.88 -9.76
C ALA A 187 10.00 22.77 -9.90
N ARG A 188 11.10 22.25 -10.46
CA ARG A 188 12.33 23.04 -10.69
C ARG A 188 12.10 24.21 -11.65
N ALA A 189 11.31 24.01 -12.71
CA ALA A 189 10.97 25.08 -13.64
C ALA A 189 10.16 26.20 -12.96
N GLN A 190 9.17 25.83 -12.13
CA GLN A 190 8.38 26.79 -11.36
C GLN A 190 9.23 27.53 -10.32
N GLU A 191 10.14 26.85 -9.64
CA GLU A 191 11.08 27.48 -8.71
C GLU A 191 12.01 28.46 -9.43
N ALA A 192 12.55 28.09 -10.60
CA ALA A 192 13.41 28.97 -11.38
C ALA A 192 12.64 30.21 -11.89
N GLU A 193 11.40 30.04 -12.33
CA GLU A 193 10.54 31.16 -12.74
C GLU A 193 10.20 32.08 -11.56
N ALA A 194 9.82 31.51 -10.41
CA ALA A 194 9.56 32.26 -9.19
C ALA A 194 10.79 33.05 -8.71
N GLN A 195 11.99 32.46 -8.79
CA GLN A 195 13.25 33.14 -8.47
C GLN A 195 13.51 34.31 -9.42
N ARG A 196 13.26 34.15 -10.72
CA ARG A 196 13.39 35.23 -11.70
C ARG A 196 12.42 36.37 -11.42
N LEU A 197 11.14 36.05 -11.19
CA LEU A 197 10.12 37.05 -10.85
C LEU A 197 10.46 37.78 -9.53
N ALA A 198 10.94 37.05 -8.52
CA ALA A 198 11.37 37.64 -7.25
C ALA A 198 12.59 38.56 -7.41
N ALA A 199 13.56 38.21 -8.28
CA ALA A 199 14.72 39.04 -8.58
C ALA A 199 14.34 40.33 -9.31
N GLU A 200 13.33 40.28 -10.19
CA GLU A 200 12.82 41.44 -10.93
C GLU A 200 11.87 42.32 -10.09
N TRP A 201 11.32 41.78 -8.99
CA TRP A 201 10.32 42.48 -8.16
C TRP A 201 10.78 43.85 -7.63
N PRO A 202 11.97 44.01 -7.04
CA PRO A 202 12.40 45.32 -6.53
C PRO A 202 12.48 46.39 -7.62
N ALA A 203 12.92 46.02 -8.83
CA ALA A 203 12.98 46.93 -9.96
C ALA A 203 11.57 47.32 -10.44
N ARG A 204 10.62 46.38 -10.46
CA ARG A 204 9.21 46.66 -10.77
C ARG A 204 8.58 47.60 -9.75
N VAL A 205 8.80 47.36 -8.46
CA VAL A 205 8.31 48.24 -7.38
C VAL A 205 8.91 49.64 -7.51
N ALA A 206 10.22 49.76 -7.72
CA ALA A 206 10.88 51.06 -7.90
C ALA A 206 10.34 51.82 -9.12
N ALA A 207 10.15 51.13 -10.26
CA ALA A 207 9.58 51.72 -11.46
C ALA A 207 8.13 52.17 -11.26
N PHE A 208 7.31 51.40 -10.54
CA PHE A 208 5.94 51.77 -10.18
C PHE A 208 5.92 53.01 -9.27
N GLN A 209 6.73 53.04 -8.22
CA GLN A 209 6.79 54.17 -7.28
C GLN A 209 7.29 55.47 -7.94
N ALA A 210 8.24 55.35 -8.87
CA ALA A 210 8.75 56.47 -9.66
C ALA A 210 7.69 57.05 -10.60
N ASN A 211 6.88 56.19 -11.25
CA ASN A 211 5.90 56.57 -12.26
C ASN A 211 4.44 56.60 -11.77
N LEU A 212 4.24 56.54 -10.44
CA LEU A 212 2.92 56.48 -9.81
C LEU A 212 2.03 57.64 -10.28
N LYS A 213 0.79 57.34 -10.67
CA LYS A 213 -0.23 58.31 -11.07
C LYS A 213 -1.61 57.99 -10.48
N ALA A 214 -2.51 58.97 -10.53
CA ALA A 214 -3.91 58.74 -10.21
C ALA A 214 -4.53 57.70 -11.16
N GLY A 215 -5.35 56.82 -10.61
CA GLY A 215 -5.94 55.68 -11.31
C GLY A 215 -5.12 54.38 -11.22
N ASP A 216 -3.86 54.43 -10.78
CA ASP A 216 -3.06 53.21 -10.63
C ASP A 216 -3.59 52.33 -9.51
N ARG A 217 -3.61 51.02 -9.75
CA ARG A 217 -3.92 50.02 -8.72
C ARG A 217 -2.68 49.69 -7.91
N PHE A 218 -2.85 49.57 -6.61
CA PHE A 218 -1.76 49.28 -5.70
C PHE A 218 -2.13 48.17 -4.71
N GLN A 219 -1.11 47.54 -4.14
CA GLN A 219 -1.19 46.83 -2.87
C GLN A 219 -0.38 47.57 -1.81
N TRP A 220 -0.85 47.54 -0.57
CA TRP A 220 -0.17 48.18 0.55
C TRP A 220 0.83 47.21 1.18
N ALA A 221 2.13 47.51 1.00
CA ALA A 221 3.23 46.62 1.42
C ALA A 221 3.31 46.46 2.95
N SER A 222 3.03 47.53 3.70
CA SER A 222 3.25 47.64 5.15
C SER A 222 1.96 47.87 5.93
N ALA A 223 0.88 47.19 5.55
CA ALA A 223 -0.40 47.38 6.20
C ALA A 223 -0.42 46.86 7.66
N PRO A 224 -1.03 47.60 8.60
CA PRO A 224 -1.18 47.14 9.97
C PRO A 224 -2.15 45.94 10.06
N GLY A 225 -1.87 44.99 10.96
CA GLY A 225 -2.81 43.92 11.31
C GLY A 225 -2.69 42.59 10.53
N GLY A 226 -1.68 42.42 9.67
CA GLY A 226 -1.46 41.19 8.89
C GLY A 226 -2.62 40.88 7.92
N GLY A 227 -2.64 39.73 7.27
CA GLY A 227 -3.82 39.28 6.50
C GLY A 227 -3.93 39.84 5.07
N GLY A 228 -3.15 39.26 4.16
CA GLY A 228 -3.32 39.35 2.70
C GLY A 228 -3.05 40.73 2.09
N PRO A 229 -2.97 40.81 0.76
CA PRO A 229 -2.74 42.10 0.10
C PRO A 229 -3.98 42.98 0.27
N TYR A 230 -3.79 44.16 0.86
CA TYR A 230 -4.79 45.22 0.87
C TYR A 230 -4.61 46.06 -0.37
N VAL A 231 -5.64 46.11 -1.21
CA VAL A 231 -5.55 46.66 -2.55
C VAL A 231 -6.51 47.82 -2.72
N GLY A 232 -6.18 48.69 -3.65
CA GLY A 232 -6.99 49.86 -3.94
C GLY A 232 -6.50 50.61 -5.17
N MET A 233 -6.98 51.84 -5.29
CA MET A 233 -6.63 52.77 -6.35
C MET A 233 -6.06 54.07 -5.78
N VAL A 234 -5.06 54.63 -6.48
CA VAL A 234 -4.54 55.97 -6.18
C VAL A 234 -5.54 57.00 -6.69
N VAL A 235 -6.01 57.89 -5.83
CA VAL A 235 -6.97 58.96 -6.18
C VAL A 235 -6.23 60.23 -6.59
N ARG A 236 -5.19 60.61 -5.84
CA ARG A 236 -4.33 61.77 -6.14
C ARG A 236 -2.98 61.67 -5.44
N ILE A 237 -1.99 62.42 -5.90
CA ILE A 237 -0.63 62.43 -5.38
C ILE A 237 -0.26 63.84 -4.91
N GLU A 238 0.27 63.93 -3.70
CA GLU A 238 0.63 65.18 -3.03
C GLU A 238 2.06 65.06 -2.48
N GLY A 239 3.04 65.41 -3.31
CA GLY A 239 4.46 65.27 -2.97
C GLY A 239 4.87 63.81 -2.74
N VAL A 240 5.31 63.50 -1.51
CA VAL A 240 5.74 62.14 -1.09
C VAL A 240 4.59 61.25 -0.63
N MET A 241 3.37 61.81 -0.53
CA MET A 241 2.17 61.10 -0.10
C MET A 241 1.23 60.87 -1.28
N ALA A 242 0.48 59.76 -1.22
CA ALA A 242 -0.60 59.45 -2.13
C ALA A 242 -1.90 59.32 -1.33
N PHE A 243 -2.96 59.98 -1.79
CA PHE A 243 -4.31 59.76 -1.29
C PHE A 243 -4.91 58.58 -2.06
N VAL A 244 -5.29 57.53 -1.34
CA VAL A 244 -5.72 56.26 -1.91
C VAL A 244 -7.13 55.89 -1.45
N GLN A 245 -7.80 55.05 -2.23
CA GLN A 245 -9.07 54.40 -1.89
C GLN A 245 -8.89 52.90 -1.94
N PHE A 246 -9.16 52.21 -0.84
CA PHE A 246 -9.11 50.75 -0.73
C PHE A 246 -10.37 50.09 -1.29
N ASP A 247 -10.17 48.94 -1.93
CA ASP A 247 -11.25 48.09 -2.42
C ASP A 247 -11.72 47.07 -1.35
N ASN A 248 -10.79 46.64 -0.50
CA ASN A 248 -10.98 45.53 0.44
C ASN A 248 -10.63 45.85 1.91
N LEU A 249 -10.37 47.11 2.24
CA LEU A 249 -10.00 47.55 3.59
C LEU A 249 -10.79 48.79 4.01
N THR A 250 -11.19 48.83 5.27
CA THR A 250 -11.76 50.01 5.93
C THR A 250 -11.05 50.19 7.27
N ILE A 251 -10.61 51.42 7.59
CA ILE A 251 -9.93 51.75 8.84
C ILE A 251 -10.71 52.86 9.53
N SER A 252 -11.16 52.60 10.75
CA SER A 252 -12.00 53.50 11.55
C SER A 252 -13.18 54.05 10.75
N GLY A 253 -13.85 53.17 9.99
CA GLY A 253 -15.00 53.49 9.13
C GLY A 253 -14.68 54.17 7.79
N GLN A 254 -13.41 54.41 7.46
CA GLN A 254 -12.99 55.04 6.20
C GLN A 254 -12.28 54.07 5.26
N SER A 255 -12.67 54.07 3.98
CA SER A 255 -12.00 53.29 2.92
C SER A 255 -10.91 54.10 2.19
N THR A 256 -10.59 55.31 2.64
CA THR A 256 -9.60 56.20 2.01
C THR A 256 -8.53 56.61 3.00
N ARG A 257 -7.29 56.79 2.54
CA ARG A 257 -6.18 57.21 3.42
C ARG A 257 -5.06 57.90 2.65
N TYR A 258 -4.26 58.68 3.37
CA TYR A 258 -2.94 59.07 2.90
C TYR A 258 -1.89 58.01 3.25
N LEU A 259 -1.16 57.55 2.24
CA LEU A 259 -0.05 56.61 2.38
C LEU A 259 1.23 57.18 1.76
N PRO A 260 2.42 56.86 2.31
CA PRO A 260 3.69 57.18 1.64
C PRO A 260 3.78 56.47 0.30
N LYS A 261 4.27 57.14 -0.74
CA LYS A 261 4.47 56.52 -2.07
C LYS A 261 5.35 55.25 -1.99
N GLY A 262 6.32 55.24 -1.08
CA GLY A 262 7.24 54.12 -0.87
C GLY A 262 6.61 52.85 -0.29
N GLU A 263 5.36 52.93 0.20
CA GLU A 263 4.62 51.77 0.73
C GLU A 263 3.63 51.18 -0.30
N LEU A 264 3.56 51.78 -1.49
CA LEU A 264 2.68 51.33 -2.56
C LEU A 264 3.46 50.44 -3.52
N GLU A 265 2.94 49.25 -3.77
CA GLU A 265 3.46 48.30 -4.74
C GLU A 265 2.44 48.06 -5.86
N PRO A 266 2.87 47.72 -7.08
CA PRO A 266 1.96 47.44 -8.18
C PRO A 266 1.10 46.22 -7.88
N PHE A 267 -0.19 46.27 -8.25
CA PHE A 267 -1.11 45.14 -8.12
C PHE A 267 -1.87 44.87 -9.40
N ASP A 268 -1.53 43.77 -10.07
CA ASP A 268 -2.11 43.35 -11.36
C ASP A 268 -3.22 42.29 -11.20
N GLY A 269 -3.46 41.84 -9.97
CA GLY A 269 -4.40 40.75 -9.68
C GLY A 269 -5.87 41.18 -9.60
N PRO A 270 -6.81 40.21 -9.53
CA PRO A 270 -8.18 40.49 -9.16
C PRO A 270 -8.27 40.98 -7.70
N THR A 271 -9.20 41.88 -7.41
CA THR A 271 -9.48 42.29 -6.03
C THR A 271 -9.81 41.05 -5.18
N PRO A 272 -9.17 40.85 -4.01
CA PRO A 272 -9.51 39.74 -3.13
C PRO A 272 -10.99 39.77 -2.73
N ALA A 273 -11.62 38.59 -2.65
CA ALA A 273 -13.06 38.47 -2.37
C ALA A 273 -13.44 38.78 -0.90
N TRP A 274 -12.45 38.95 -0.03
CA TRP A 274 -12.66 39.28 1.38
C TRP A 274 -12.56 40.80 1.59
N ARG A 275 -13.19 41.30 2.66
CA ARG A 275 -13.06 42.68 3.13
C ARG A 275 -12.71 42.68 4.61
N ARG A 276 -11.87 43.62 5.04
CA ARG A 276 -11.48 43.77 6.45
C ARG A 276 -11.82 45.17 6.98
N SER A 277 -12.29 45.23 8.22
CA SER A 277 -12.34 46.46 9.01
C SER A 277 -11.26 46.41 10.09
N ILE A 278 -10.57 47.53 10.32
CA ILE A 278 -9.68 47.74 11.46
C ILE A 278 -10.25 48.96 12.20
N ASP A 279 -10.72 48.75 13.41
CA ASP A 279 -11.35 49.81 14.21
C ASP A 279 -10.31 50.72 14.87
#